data_AF-A0A2E0BS42-F1
#
_entry.id   AF-A0A2E0BS42-F1
#
_cell.length_a   1.000
_cell.length_b   1.000
_cell.length_c   1.000
_cell.angle_alpha   90.00
_cell.angle_beta   90.00
_cell.angle_gamma   90.00
#
_symmetry.space_group_name_H-M   'P 1'
#
loop_
_entity.id
_entity.type
_entity.pdbx_description
1 polymer ?
#
loop_
_entity_poly.entity_id
_entity_poly.type
_entity_poly.pdbx_seq_one_letter_code
_entity_poly.pdbx_strand_id
1 'polypeptide(L)'
;MPIFKFKNPLRTSGSNGFQTSITDQDGNVSTINVFSIGQDVGTDSNVEFDGVSQPDSQTAIIGTDENNMVLGYGFISGSNLTFTTDEQGISENYTHEDDITINGNINFFSASAEQENTVRIESSGSTKFGDTLDDLHQITGSFNVTGSMSLNGTTISVSDNSDVSLARQDVLVTERVGSIVLGGDTITENEYLRKIYAKKADTISNSTASFAATTASIATGMTTTSIHDFQFFINGMIMEFDALTIQQNPANEFELHINTDSLGYNLQSDDEIVAWGKFNS
;
A
#
# COMPACT_ATOMS: atom_id res chain seq x y z
N MET A 1 54.17 81.26 55.89
CA MET A 1 53.07 80.36 56.30
C MET A 1 53.61 78.93 56.29
N PRO A 2 53.21 78.06 57.23
CA PRO A 2 53.60 76.66 57.18
C PRO A 2 53.06 76.00 55.90
N ILE A 3 53.92 75.26 55.21
CA ILE A 3 53.54 74.46 54.04
C ILE A 3 52.99 73.13 54.56
N PHE A 4 51.68 72.93 54.42
CA PHE A 4 51.03 71.68 54.76
C PHE A 4 51.11 70.74 53.57
N LYS A 5 52.09 69.84 53.60
CA LYS A 5 52.27 68.78 52.61
C LYS A 5 52.33 67.42 53.29
N PHE A 6 51.95 66.38 52.57
CA PHE A 6 52.10 65.02 53.05
C PHE A 6 53.58 64.67 53.19
N LYS A 7 53.92 63.92 54.26
CA LYS A 7 55.29 63.43 54.47
C LYS A 7 55.70 62.43 53.38
N ASN A 8 54.73 61.66 52.88
CA ASN A 8 54.85 60.80 51.72
C ASN A 8 53.68 61.13 50.79
N PRO A 9 53.89 61.31 49.48
CA PRO A 9 52.81 61.60 48.57
C PRO A 9 51.77 60.46 48.49
N LEU A 10 50.52 60.81 48.23
CA LEU A 10 49.48 59.85 47.88
C LEU A 10 49.71 59.40 46.43
N ARG A 11 49.93 58.10 46.24
CA ARG A 11 50.08 57.48 44.93
C ARG A 11 48.97 56.47 44.74
N THR A 12 48.32 56.51 43.58
CA THR A 12 47.35 55.49 43.20
C THR A 12 47.70 54.96 41.81
N SER A 13 47.37 53.69 41.55
CA SER A 13 47.55 53.06 40.25
C SER A 13 46.23 52.47 39.79
N GLY A 14 45.77 52.90 38.63
CA GLY A 14 44.64 52.29 37.95
C GLY A 14 45.00 50.94 37.31
N SER A 15 43.99 50.17 36.98
CA SER A 15 44.08 48.96 36.15
C SER A 15 42.83 48.89 35.26
N ASN A 16 42.69 47.84 34.45
CA ASN A 16 41.45 47.59 33.72
C ASN A 16 40.28 47.51 34.73
N GLY A 17 39.25 48.33 34.54
CA GLY A 17 38.10 48.46 35.43
C GLY A 17 38.19 49.57 36.48
N PHE A 18 39.35 50.18 36.74
CA PHE A 18 39.50 51.30 37.68
C PHE A 18 40.50 52.35 37.19
N GLN A 19 40.02 53.57 37.02
CA GLN A 19 40.79 54.73 36.57
C GLN A 19 40.88 55.78 37.69
N THR A 20 42.05 56.39 37.80
CA THR A 20 42.34 57.40 38.82
C THR A 20 43.11 58.56 38.21
N SER A 21 42.72 59.78 38.55
CA SER A 21 43.48 60.98 38.17
C SER A 21 44.68 61.26 39.09
N ILE A 22 44.88 60.46 40.14
CA ILE A 22 45.97 60.63 41.11
C ILE A 22 47.14 59.72 40.75
N THR A 23 48.19 60.26 40.13
CA THR A 23 49.44 59.51 39.98
C THR A 23 50.35 59.71 41.20
N ASP A 24 50.52 60.97 41.64
CA ASP A 24 51.38 61.35 42.76
C ASP A 24 50.94 62.74 43.28
N GLN A 25 50.50 62.84 44.54
CA GLN A 25 50.00 64.10 45.13
C GLN A 25 50.59 64.35 46.53
N ASP A 26 51.25 65.50 46.70
CA ASP A 26 51.91 65.89 47.95
C ASP A 26 51.08 66.84 48.83
N GLY A 27 49.88 67.24 48.38
CA GLY A 27 48.95 68.09 49.13
C GLY A 27 49.24 69.60 49.08
N ASN A 28 50.22 70.06 48.30
CA ASN A 28 50.54 71.48 48.16
C ASN A 28 49.51 72.29 47.35
N VAL A 29 48.80 71.61 46.44
CA VAL A 29 47.79 72.22 45.57
C VAL A 29 46.46 71.49 45.80
N SER A 30 45.38 72.26 45.99
CA SER A 30 44.04 71.69 46.03
C SER A 30 43.66 71.23 44.63
N THR A 31 43.46 69.92 44.46
CA THR A 31 43.02 69.31 43.21
C THR A 31 41.78 68.47 43.45
N ILE A 32 40.90 68.43 42.46
CA ILE A 32 39.78 67.49 42.44
C ILE A 32 40.34 66.18 41.90
N ASN A 33 40.26 65.14 42.71
CA ASN A 33 40.68 63.81 42.35
C ASN A 33 39.48 63.00 41.87
N VAL A 34 39.61 62.39 40.69
CA VAL A 34 38.57 61.59 40.07
C VAL A 34 38.96 60.13 40.16
N PHE A 35 38.09 59.34 40.79
CA PHE A 35 38.10 57.89 40.73
C PHE A 35 36.90 57.46 39.89
N SER A 36 37.14 56.60 38.91
CA SER A 36 36.09 56.15 38.00
C SER A 36 36.29 54.69 37.64
N ILE A 37 35.20 54.05 37.26
CA ILE A 37 35.23 52.75 36.59
C ILE A 37 35.51 52.97 35.10
N GLY A 38 36.19 52.02 34.48
CA GLY A 38 36.66 52.15 33.09
C GLY A 38 35.56 52.14 32.02
N GLN A 39 34.30 51.95 32.40
CA GLN A 39 33.14 51.95 31.50
C GLN A 39 31.90 52.46 32.24
N ASP A 40 30.87 52.90 31.50
CA ASP A 40 29.59 53.30 32.06
C ASP A 40 28.79 52.06 32.52
N VAL A 41 28.05 52.17 33.63
CA VAL A 41 27.27 51.07 34.26
C VAL A 41 25.86 51.51 34.67
N GLY A 42 25.35 52.55 34.02
CA GLY A 42 23.94 52.92 34.12
C GLY A 42 23.02 51.79 33.63
N THR A 43 21.73 51.91 33.93
CA THR A 43 20.71 50.91 33.54
C THR A 43 20.52 50.79 32.03
N ASP A 44 20.93 51.83 31.28
CA ASP A 44 20.86 51.90 29.82
C ASP A 44 22.23 51.72 29.17
N SER A 45 23.27 51.44 29.97
CA SER A 45 24.64 51.30 29.49
C SER A 45 24.89 49.89 28.97
N ASN A 46 25.50 49.78 27.79
CA ASN A 46 25.95 48.50 27.25
C ASN A 46 27.31 48.15 27.86
N VAL A 47 27.27 47.42 28.97
CA VAL A 47 28.47 46.96 29.68
C VAL A 47 29.07 45.76 28.94
N GLU A 48 30.38 45.82 28.68
CA GLU A 48 31.14 44.70 28.13
C GLU A 48 32.00 44.05 29.23
N PHE A 49 31.93 42.73 29.32
CA PHE A 49 32.76 41.94 30.22
C PHE A 49 33.70 41.07 29.40
N ASP A 50 35.01 41.18 29.65
CA ASP A 50 36.03 40.34 29.01
C ASP A 50 35.81 38.84 29.29
N GLY A 51 35.12 38.51 30.39
CA GLY A 51 34.69 37.16 30.73
C GLY A 51 33.74 37.15 31.91
N VAL A 52 32.87 36.14 31.94
CA VAL A 52 31.96 35.87 33.05
C VAL A 52 32.35 34.52 33.65
N SER A 53 32.74 34.52 34.92
CA SER A 53 33.06 33.30 35.67
C SER A 53 32.01 33.10 36.75
N GLN A 54 31.38 31.95 36.75
CA GLN A 54 30.37 31.57 37.73
C GLN A 54 30.73 30.22 38.37
N PRO A 55 30.57 30.03 39.69
CA PRO A 55 30.69 28.71 40.31
C PRO A 55 29.64 27.74 39.75
N ASP A 56 30.00 26.48 39.56
CA ASP A 56 29.09 25.43 39.03
C ASP A 56 27.79 25.25 39.84
N SER A 57 27.79 25.70 41.09
CA SER A 57 26.63 25.66 42.01
C SER A 57 25.70 26.87 41.90
N GLN A 58 25.96 27.82 40.99
CA GLN A 58 25.17 29.03 40.82
C GLN A 58 24.69 29.18 39.37
N THR A 59 23.67 30.01 39.18
CA THR A 59 23.10 30.33 37.86
C THR A 59 23.15 31.83 37.60
N ALA A 60 23.36 32.22 36.34
CA ALA A 60 23.30 33.60 35.89
C ALA A 60 21.91 33.81 35.28
N ILE A 61 21.20 34.80 35.81
CA ILE A 61 19.86 35.15 35.38
C ILE A 61 19.97 36.41 34.55
N ILE A 62 19.61 36.32 33.27
CA ILE A 62 19.52 37.45 32.36
C ILE A 62 18.04 37.77 32.17
N GLY A 63 17.65 39.02 32.45
CA GLY A 63 16.27 39.48 32.36
C GLY A 63 15.61 39.66 33.73
N THR A 64 14.28 39.57 33.77
CA THR A 64 13.46 39.71 34.99
C THR A 64 12.85 38.35 35.38
N ASP A 65 12.28 38.23 36.57
CA ASP A 65 11.66 36.97 37.05
C ASP A 65 10.58 36.41 36.09
N GLU A 66 9.89 37.30 35.35
CA GLU A 66 8.85 36.92 34.37
C GLU A 66 9.42 36.53 32.99
N ASN A 67 10.57 37.09 32.62
CA ASN A 67 11.22 36.87 31.33
C ASN A 67 12.72 36.71 31.57
N ASN A 68 13.14 35.50 31.94
CA ASN A 68 14.53 35.19 32.18
C ASN A 68 15.08 34.13 31.22
N MET A 69 16.37 34.25 31.00
CA MET A 69 17.24 33.16 30.59
C MET A 69 18.12 32.80 31.78
N VAL A 70 18.10 31.53 32.16
CA VAL A 70 18.91 30.98 33.24
C VAL A 70 20.06 30.19 32.62
N LEU A 71 21.28 30.67 32.83
CA LEU A 71 22.51 29.99 32.44
C LEU A 71 23.07 29.27 33.66
N GLY A 72 23.25 27.95 33.58
CA GLY A 72 23.90 27.16 34.61
C GLY A 72 24.98 26.26 34.01
N TYR A 73 25.74 25.60 34.88
CA TYR A 73 26.73 24.63 34.41
C TYR A 73 26.05 23.48 33.66
N GLY A 74 26.24 23.42 32.35
CA GLY A 74 25.71 22.38 31.47
C GLY A 74 24.26 22.55 31.02
N PHE A 75 23.60 23.68 31.29
CA PHE A 75 22.23 23.91 30.83
C PHE A 75 21.89 25.38 30.59
N ILE A 76 20.87 25.58 29.75
CA ILE A 76 20.19 26.86 29.53
C ILE A 76 18.69 26.59 29.72
N SER A 77 17.99 27.44 30.47
CA SER A 77 16.55 27.32 30.69
C SER A 77 15.83 28.66 30.54
N GLY A 78 14.58 28.62 30.10
CA GLY A 78 13.72 29.79 29.89
C GLY A 78 12.44 29.38 29.14
N SER A 79 11.34 30.09 29.36
CA SER A 79 10.02 29.67 28.86
C SER A 79 9.81 29.85 27.35
N ASN A 80 10.70 30.55 26.63
CA ASN A 80 10.61 30.81 25.19
C ASN A 80 12.00 31.10 24.57
N LEU A 81 12.97 30.20 24.78
CA LEU A 81 14.30 30.38 24.21
C LEU A 81 14.21 30.32 22.67
N THR A 82 14.50 31.45 22.02
CA THR A 82 14.56 31.56 20.56
C THR A 82 16.01 31.75 20.15
N PHE A 83 16.55 30.78 19.43
CA PHE A 83 17.87 30.87 18.82
C PHE A 83 17.70 31.46 17.41
N THR A 84 18.16 32.69 17.20
CA THR A 84 18.06 33.40 15.92
C THR A 84 19.29 33.21 15.04
N THR A 85 20.13 32.21 15.35
CA THR A 85 21.32 31.89 14.57
C THR A 85 20.91 31.16 13.29
N ASP A 86 21.71 31.35 12.23
CA ASP A 86 21.50 30.62 10.97
C ASP A 86 21.72 29.10 11.15
N GLU A 87 22.54 28.72 12.13
CA GLU A 87 22.90 27.33 12.43
C GLU A 87 22.87 27.09 13.95
N GLN A 88 22.30 25.96 14.35
CA GLN A 88 22.41 25.39 15.70
C GLN A 88 23.02 23.99 15.57
N GLY A 89 24.31 23.86 15.90
CA GLY A 89 25.01 22.59 15.84
C GLY A 89 24.79 21.76 17.11
N ILE A 90 24.38 20.50 16.95
CA ILE A 90 24.37 19.50 18.03
C ILE A 90 25.45 18.47 17.67
N SER A 91 26.53 18.43 18.47
CA SER A 91 27.69 17.57 18.18
C SER A 91 27.50 16.11 18.57
N GLU A 92 26.49 15.83 19.39
CA GLU A 92 26.19 14.50 19.93
C GLU A 92 24.70 14.18 19.72
N ASN A 93 24.04 13.60 20.73
CA ASN A 93 22.65 13.18 20.66
C ASN A 93 21.70 14.33 20.98
N TYR A 94 20.59 14.40 20.24
CA TYR A 94 19.43 15.24 20.57
C TYR A 94 18.29 14.35 21.07
N THR A 95 17.85 14.60 22.30
CA THR A 95 16.68 13.94 22.90
C THR A 95 15.63 15.00 23.18
N HIS A 96 14.39 14.75 22.76
CA HIS A 96 13.22 15.58 23.07
C HIS A 96 12.14 14.71 23.70
N GLU A 97 11.44 15.22 24.71
CA GLU A 97 10.46 14.45 25.50
C GLU A 97 9.06 14.44 24.86
N ASP A 98 8.69 15.52 24.17
CA ASP A 98 7.38 15.72 23.52
C ASP A 98 7.51 15.87 22.00
N ASP A 99 6.70 16.73 21.39
CA ASP A 99 6.64 16.98 19.95
C ASP A 99 7.78 17.87 19.44
N ILE A 100 8.45 17.42 18.38
CA ILE A 100 9.34 18.25 17.56
C ILE A 100 8.59 18.71 16.32
N THR A 101 8.43 20.02 16.13
CA THR A 101 7.89 20.61 14.90
C THR A 101 9.00 21.22 14.06
N ILE A 102 9.18 20.75 12.83
CA ILE A 102 10.15 21.30 11.87
C ILE A 102 9.37 21.81 10.65
N ASN A 103 9.36 23.13 10.48
CA ASN A 103 8.68 23.79 9.36
C ASN A 103 9.46 23.67 8.04
N GLY A 104 10.75 23.34 8.11
CA GLY A 104 11.63 23.16 6.97
C GLY A 104 11.80 21.69 6.58
N ASN A 105 12.87 21.41 5.84
CA ASN A 105 13.24 20.06 5.45
C ASN A 105 14.10 19.39 6.54
N ILE A 106 13.89 18.10 6.76
CA ILE A 106 14.77 17.23 7.55
C ILE A 106 15.58 16.37 6.59
N ASN A 107 16.91 16.36 6.73
CA ASN A 107 17.80 15.46 5.99
C ASN A 107 18.50 14.53 6.98
N PHE A 108 18.37 13.22 6.80
CA PHE A 108 18.97 12.20 7.66
C PHE A 108 19.55 11.06 6.82
N PHE A 109 20.59 10.40 7.33
CA PHE A 109 21.13 9.18 6.71
C PHE A 109 20.22 7.97 6.93
N SER A 110 19.65 7.84 8.13
CA SER A 110 18.74 6.76 8.52
C SER A 110 17.73 7.27 9.53
N ALA A 111 16.47 6.85 9.39
CA ALA A 111 15.42 7.07 10.38
C ALA A 111 14.79 5.73 10.77
N SER A 112 14.66 5.50 12.07
CA SER A 112 13.94 4.36 12.64
C SER A 112 12.91 4.86 13.65
N ALA A 113 11.68 4.38 13.53
CA ALA A 113 10.64 4.58 14.53
C ALA A 113 10.37 3.24 15.22
N GLU A 114 10.38 3.22 16.55
CA GLU A 114 10.07 2.02 17.33
C GLU A 114 8.70 2.20 18.00
N GLN A 115 7.83 1.19 17.84
CA GLN A 115 6.51 1.06 18.48
C GLN A 115 5.39 2.01 17.96
N GLU A 116 4.26 1.41 17.55
CA GLU A 116 2.94 2.01 17.23
C GLU A 116 2.83 3.37 16.52
N ASN A 117 3.84 3.81 15.76
CA ASN A 117 3.73 5.07 15.00
C ASN A 117 3.42 4.86 13.52
N THR A 118 2.29 5.42 13.10
CA THR A 118 1.88 5.56 11.70
C THR A 118 2.82 6.55 11.01
N VAL A 119 3.67 6.08 10.09
CA VAL A 119 4.38 6.98 9.17
C VAL A 119 3.36 7.51 8.17
N ARG A 120 2.72 8.63 8.51
CA ARG A 120 1.76 9.32 7.63
C ARG A 120 2.51 10.34 6.77
N ILE A 121 2.89 9.92 5.56
CA ILE A 121 3.49 10.81 4.58
C ILE A 121 2.38 11.43 3.73
N GLU A 122 1.93 12.63 4.11
CA GLU A 122 0.94 13.38 3.32
C GLU A 122 1.61 14.06 2.14
N SER A 123 1.32 13.58 0.93
CA SER A 123 1.83 14.16 -0.31
C SER A 123 0.97 15.33 -0.75
N SER A 124 1.44 16.55 -0.54
CA SER A 124 1.34 17.52 -1.64
C SER A 124 2.49 17.35 -2.66
N GLY A 125 3.35 16.32 -2.51
CA GLY A 125 4.42 16.00 -3.46
C GLY A 125 4.77 14.51 -3.52
N SER A 126 5.24 14.06 -4.69
CA SER A 126 5.67 12.67 -4.94
C SER A 126 6.72 12.22 -3.93
N THR A 127 6.42 11.16 -3.18
CA THR A 127 7.39 10.45 -2.36
C THR A 127 8.06 9.39 -3.21
N LYS A 128 9.32 9.61 -3.58
CA LYS A 128 10.11 8.58 -4.25
C LYS A 128 10.61 7.63 -3.17
N PHE A 129 9.93 6.49 -3.00
CA PHE A 129 10.38 5.43 -2.09
C PHE A 129 11.36 4.55 -2.87
N GLY A 130 12.65 4.66 -2.56
CA GLY A 130 13.76 4.14 -3.37
C GLY A 130 14.25 5.16 -4.40
N ASP A 131 15.55 5.19 -4.66
CA ASP A 131 16.20 6.10 -5.60
C ASP A 131 16.95 5.38 -6.74
N THR A 132 17.27 4.11 -6.57
CA THR A 132 18.05 3.26 -7.48
C THR A 132 17.26 2.01 -7.91
N LEU A 133 17.81 1.22 -8.85
CA LEU A 133 17.17 -0.01 -9.34
C LEU A 133 17.46 -1.22 -8.45
N ASP A 134 18.44 -1.11 -7.57
CA ASP A 134 18.90 -2.12 -6.62
C ASP A 134 18.26 -1.98 -5.23
N ASP A 135 17.38 -0.99 -5.03
CA ASP A 135 16.58 -0.87 -3.82
C ASP A 135 15.67 -2.09 -3.61
N LEU A 136 15.72 -2.66 -2.40
CA LEU A 136 14.86 -3.76 -1.99
C LEU A 136 13.81 -3.27 -0.99
N HIS A 137 12.55 -3.25 -1.43
CA HIS A 137 11.41 -2.92 -0.57
C HIS A 137 10.73 -4.21 -0.09
N GLN A 138 10.75 -4.46 1.22
CA GLN A 138 10.08 -5.60 1.83
C GLN A 138 8.90 -5.13 2.68
N ILE A 139 7.70 -5.58 2.31
CA ILE A 139 6.48 -5.38 3.09
C ILE A 139 6.09 -6.73 3.69
N THR A 140 6.03 -6.83 5.01
CA THR A 140 5.50 -8.01 5.71
C THR A 140 4.07 -7.73 6.18
N GLY A 141 3.17 -8.70 5.97
CA GLY A 141 1.74 -8.55 6.26
C GLY A 141 0.91 -8.14 5.04
N SER A 142 -0.20 -7.46 5.27
CA SER A 142 -1.16 -7.07 4.23
C SER A 142 -0.79 -5.74 3.57
N PHE A 143 -0.95 -5.66 2.24
CA PHE A 143 -0.77 -4.45 1.45
C PHE A 143 -2.07 -4.07 0.75
N ASN A 144 -2.58 -2.87 0.99
CA ASN A 144 -3.81 -2.36 0.39
C ASN A 144 -3.51 -1.12 -0.45
N VAL A 145 -3.91 -1.15 -1.73
CA VAL A 145 -3.72 -0.04 -2.68
C VAL A 145 -5.09 0.46 -3.10
N THR A 146 -5.39 1.72 -2.80
CA THR A 146 -6.64 2.39 -3.20
C THR A 146 -6.50 3.15 -4.53
N GLY A 147 -5.28 3.26 -5.06
CA GLY A 147 -4.95 3.88 -6.35
C GLY A 147 -4.53 2.85 -7.41
N SER A 148 -3.69 3.30 -8.36
CA SER A 148 -3.14 2.43 -9.40
C SER A 148 -1.81 1.81 -8.97
N MET A 149 -1.58 0.55 -9.34
CA MET A 149 -0.30 -0.13 -9.19
C MET A 149 0.32 -0.32 -10.58
N SER A 150 1.61 -0.02 -10.72
CA SER A 150 2.39 -0.31 -11.92
C SER A 150 3.48 -1.34 -11.59
N LEU A 151 3.64 -2.35 -12.44
CA LEU A 151 4.69 -3.38 -12.32
C LEU A 151 5.49 -3.38 -13.61
N ASN A 152 6.83 -3.31 -13.50
CA ASN A 152 7.73 -3.22 -14.66
C ASN A 152 7.34 -2.10 -15.64
N GLY A 153 6.88 -0.95 -15.11
CA GLY A 153 6.48 0.21 -15.91
C GLY A 153 5.09 0.10 -16.57
N THR A 154 4.34 -0.98 -16.34
CA THR A 154 2.98 -1.15 -16.86
C THR A 154 1.96 -1.05 -15.73
N THR A 155 0.97 -0.17 -15.88
CA THR A 155 -0.17 -0.12 -14.96
C THR A 155 -0.95 -1.44 -15.03
N ILE A 156 -1.05 -2.14 -13.91
CA ILE A 156 -1.83 -3.36 -13.79
C ILE A 156 -3.24 -2.97 -13.35
N SER A 157 -4.24 -3.38 -14.13
CA SER A 157 -5.64 -3.37 -13.71
C SER A 157 -6.14 -4.80 -13.50
N VAL A 158 -6.99 -5.04 -12.51
CA VAL A 158 -7.70 -6.33 -12.35
C VAL A 158 -9.04 -6.22 -13.06
N SER A 159 -9.35 -7.17 -13.96
CA SER A 159 -10.55 -7.16 -14.77
C SER A 159 -11.40 -8.41 -14.54
N ASP A 160 -12.71 -8.19 -14.37
CA ASP A 160 -13.72 -9.25 -14.29
C ASP A 160 -14.50 -9.40 -15.61
N ASN A 161 -13.93 -8.91 -16.72
CA ASN A 161 -14.52 -9.06 -18.06
C ASN A 161 -14.16 -10.41 -18.68
N SER A 162 -15.16 -11.23 -18.98
CA SER A 162 -14.98 -12.54 -19.62
C SER A 162 -14.76 -12.48 -21.13
N ASP A 163 -14.92 -11.30 -21.75
CA ASP A 163 -14.57 -11.09 -23.15
C ASP A 163 -13.05 -10.84 -23.29
N VAL A 164 -12.35 -11.86 -23.78
CA VAL A 164 -10.90 -11.85 -24.04
C VAL A 164 -10.53 -11.60 -25.50
N SER A 165 -11.48 -11.20 -26.35
CA SER A 165 -11.26 -10.99 -27.79
C SER A 165 -10.19 -9.94 -28.11
N LEU A 166 -9.99 -8.98 -27.20
CA LEU A 166 -9.02 -7.89 -27.36
C LEU A 166 -7.58 -8.27 -26.98
N ALA A 167 -7.35 -9.44 -26.37
CA ALA A 167 -6.02 -9.93 -25.97
C ALA A 167 -5.14 -8.87 -25.26
N ARG A 168 -5.74 -8.14 -24.31
CA ARG A 168 -5.07 -7.07 -23.57
C ARG A 168 -3.89 -7.60 -22.75
N GLN A 169 -2.77 -6.87 -22.77
CA GLN A 169 -1.54 -7.20 -22.04
C GLN A 169 -1.40 -6.41 -20.71
N ASP A 170 -2.30 -5.46 -20.47
CA ASP A 170 -2.27 -4.51 -19.35
C ASP A 170 -3.29 -4.85 -18.24
N VAL A 171 -3.85 -6.06 -18.26
CA VAL A 171 -4.85 -6.51 -17.29
C VAL A 171 -4.54 -7.90 -16.75
N LEU A 172 -4.78 -8.08 -15.46
CA LEU A 172 -4.89 -9.39 -14.82
C LEU A 172 -6.37 -9.76 -14.76
N VAL A 173 -6.68 -11.02 -15.07
CA VAL A 173 -8.05 -11.53 -15.01
C VAL A 173 -8.39 -12.08 -13.63
N THR A 174 -9.64 -11.96 -13.21
CA THR A 174 -10.14 -12.64 -12.00
C THR A 174 -10.24 -14.15 -12.21
N GLU A 175 -10.37 -14.90 -11.12
CA GLU A 175 -10.67 -16.34 -11.17
C GLU A 175 -11.96 -16.63 -11.95
N ARG A 176 -12.99 -15.77 -11.81
CA ARG A 176 -14.25 -15.89 -12.55
C ARG A 176 -14.03 -15.82 -14.06
N VAL A 177 -13.22 -14.88 -14.54
CA VAL A 177 -12.89 -14.79 -15.97
C VAL A 177 -12.10 -16.01 -16.42
N GLY A 178 -11.13 -16.44 -15.61
CA GLY A 178 -10.35 -17.65 -15.85
C GLY A 178 -11.24 -18.88 -16.00
N SER A 179 -12.24 -19.06 -15.13
CA SER A 179 -13.15 -20.20 -15.21
C SER A 179 -13.99 -20.16 -16.49
N ILE A 180 -14.49 -19.01 -16.93
CA ILE A 180 -15.28 -18.92 -18.16
C ILE A 180 -14.41 -19.24 -19.39
N VAL A 181 -13.25 -18.60 -19.52
CA VAL A 181 -12.39 -18.69 -20.72
C VAL A 181 -11.69 -20.04 -20.82
N LEU A 182 -11.29 -20.64 -19.69
CA LEU A 182 -10.62 -21.95 -19.65
C LEU A 182 -11.61 -23.13 -19.66
N GLY A 183 -12.90 -22.88 -19.89
CA GLY A 183 -13.88 -23.93 -20.16
C GLY A 183 -14.70 -24.41 -18.97
N GLY A 184 -14.76 -23.67 -17.87
CA GLY A 184 -15.67 -23.91 -16.75
C GLY A 184 -17.15 -23.90 -17.13
N ASP A 185 -17.54 -23.13 -18.16
CA ASP A 185 -18.90 -23.16 -18.74
C ASP A 185 -19.08 -24.32 -19.76
N THR A 186 -17.98 -24.75 -20.39
CA THR A 186 -17.99 -25.89 -21.33
C THR A 186 -18.14 -27.25 -20.66
N ILE A 187 -18.25 -27.34 -19.32
CA ILE A 187 -18.45 -28.62 -18.64
C ILE A 187 -19.77 -29.25 -19.11
N THR A 188 -20.85 -28.47 -19.14
CA THR A 188 -22.18 -28.99 -19.53
C THR A 188 -22.30 -29.24 -21.04
N GLU A 189 -21.72 -28.36 -21.87
CA GLU A 189 -21.66 -28.55 -23.32
C GLU A 189 -20.80 -29.76 -23.69
N ASN A 190 -19.61 -29.91 -23.10
CA ASN A 190 -18.74 -31.07 -23.33
C ASN A 190 -19.38 -32.37 -22.82
N GLU A 191 -20.12 -32.33 -21.71
CA GLU A 191 -20.91 -33.47 -21.25
C GLU A 191 -21.96 -33.87 -22.28
N TYR A 192 -22.73 -32.91 -22.82
CA TYR A 192 -23.69 -33.18 -23.90
C TYR A 192 -23.02 -33.72 -25.17
N LEU A 193 -21.88 -33.15 -25.58
CA LEU A 193 -21.14 -33.59 -26.76
C LEU A 193 -20.62 -35.03 -26.63
N ARG A 194 -20.20 -35.45 -25.42
CA ARG A 194 -19.68 -36.80 -25.14
C ARG A 194 -20.74 -37.87 -24.93
N LYS A 195 -22.00 -37.49 -24.70
CA LYS A 195 -23.12 -38.42 -24.54
C LYS A 195 -23.44 -39.15 -25.85
N ILE A 196 -22.74 -40.24 -26.13
CA ILE A 196 -22.99 -41.10 -27.29
C ILE A 196 -22.94 -42.55 -26.80
N TYR A 197 -24.09 -43.20 -26.76
CA TYR A 197 -24.22 -44.57 -26.23
C TYR A 197 -24.99 -45.45 -27.19
N ALA A 198 -24.69 -46.74 -27.17
CA ALA A 198 -25.45 -47.76 -27.89
C ALA A 198 -26.46 -48.40 -26.92
N LYS A 199 -27.72 -48.47 -27.34
CA LYS A 199 -28.82 -49.09 -26.61
C LYS A 199 -29.48 -50.14 -27.50
N LYS A 200 -29.78 -51.29 -26.92
CA LYS A 200 -30.56 -52.35 -27.57
C LYS A 200 -32.02 -52.21 -27.15
N ALA A 201 -32.94 -52.46 -28.08
CA ALA A 201 -34.36 -52.45 -27.78
C ALA A 201 -34.72 -53.57 -26.79
N ASP A 202 -35.54 -53.25 -25.79
CA ASP A 202 -36.02 -54.20 -24.78
C ASP A 202 -37.25 -54.94 -25.29
N THR A 203 -38.11 -54.24 -26.03
CA THR A 203 -39.32 -54.82 -26.62
C THR A 203 -39.48 -54.34 -28.06
N ILE A 204 -39.93 -55.26 -28.91
CA ILE A 204 -40.16 -55.00 -30.33
C ILE A 204 -41.56 -55.51 -30.68
N SER A 205 -42.36 -54.59 -31.21
CA SER A 205 -43.66 -54.86 -31.82
C SER A 205 -43.56 -54.67 -33.34
N ASN A 206 -44.65 -54.91 -34.08
CA ASN A 206 -44.66 -54.84 -35.54
C ASN A 206 -44.14 -53.51 -36.14
N SER A 207 -44.29 -52.40 -35.44
CA SER A 207 -43.91 -51.06 -35.92
C SER A 207 -43.18 -50.20 -34.90
N THR A 208 -42.91 -50.71 -33.69
CA THR A 208 -42.28 -49.92 -32.62
C THR A 208 -41.25 -50.76 -31.88
N ALA A 209 -40.05 -50.20 -31.71
CA ALA A 209 -39.01 -50.71 -30.84
C ALA A 209 -38.85 -49.77 -29.64
N SER A 210 -38.95 -50.31 -28.43
CA SER A 210 -38.86 -49.54 -27.19
C SER A 210 -37.56 -49.85 -26.44
N PHE A 211 -36.93 -48.81 -25.90
CA PHE A 211 -35.66 -48.83 -25.21
C PHE A 211 -35.82 -48.18 -23.83
N ALA A 212 -35.35 -48.84 -22.77
CA ALA A 212 -35.26 -48.30 -21.42
C ALA A 212 -34.11 -47.28 -21.31
N ALA A 213 -34.21 -46.20 -22.10
CA ALA A 213 -33.21 -45.16 -22.22
C ALA A 213 -33.87 -43.79 -22.41
N THR A 214 -33.17 -42.75 -21.94
CA THR A 214 -33.58 -41.36 -22.12
C THR A 214 -32.59 -40.66 -23.03
N THR A 215 -33.10 -39.87 -23.97
CA THR A 215 -32.30 -39.00 -24.84
C THR A 215 -31.48 -38.00 -24.03
N ALA A 216 -30.33 -37.61 -24.55
CA ALA A 216 -29.43 -36.69 -23.87
C ALA A 216 -30.10 -35.33 -23.65
N SER A 217 -30.08 -34.84 -22.41
CA SER A 217 -30.57 -33.50 -22.10
C SER A 217 -29.67 -32.44 -22.74
N ILE A 218 -30.28 -31.59 -23.56
CA ILE A 218 -29.64 -30.46 -24.24
C ILE A 218 -28.98 -29.50 -23.23
N ALA A 219 -27.73 -29.11 -23.49
CA ALA A 219 -27.07 -28.01 -22.79
C ALA A 219 -27.48 -26.66 -23.41
N THR A 220 -27.53 -25.60 -22.60
CA THR A 220 -27.81 -24.23 -23.06
C THR A 220 -26.88 -23.86 -24.22
N GLY A 221 -27.42 -23.39 -25.35
CA GLY A 221 -26.61 -23.00 -26.52
C GLY A 221 -26.40 -24.10 -27.58
N MET A 222 -26.82 -25.35 -27.33
CA MET A 222 -26.80 -26.44 -28.31
C MET A 222 -28.13 -26.54 -29.09
N THR A 223 -28.17 -27.30 -30.19
CA THR A 223 -29.41 -27.63 -30.92
C THR A 223 -30.14 -28.79 -30.26
N THR A 224 -31.47 -28.82 -30.34
CA THR A 224 -32.30 -29.88 -29.71
C THR A 224 -31.95 -31.26 -30.27
N THR A 225 -31.81 -32.25 -29.37
CA THR A 225 -31.63 -33.66 -29.76
C THR A 225 -32.76 -34.10 -30.67
N SER A 226 -32.40 -34.61 -31.84
CA SER A 226 -33.29 -34.97 -32.95
C SER A 226 -33.00 -36.39 -33.44
N ILE A 227 -33.81 -36.90 -34.38
CA ILE A 227 -33.56 -38.22 -34.99
C ILE A 227 -32.19 -38.30 -35.67
N HIS A 228 -31.67 -37.17 -36.17
CA HIS A 228 -30.38 -37.08 -36.85
C HIS A 228 -29.18 -37.26 -35.92
N ASP A 229 -29.41 -37.26 -34.61
CA ASP A 229 -28.39 -37.50 -33.60
C ASP A 229 -28.24 -39.00 -33.24
N PHE A 230 -28.92 -39.87 -33.97
CA PHE A 230 -28.93 -41.31 -33.78
C PHE A 230 -28.69 -42.05 -35.10
N GLN A 231 -28.02 -43.18 -35.01
CA GLN A 231 -27.97 -44.20 -36.05
C GLN A 231 -28.70 -45.44 -35.55
N PHE A 232 -29.63 -45.96 -36.34
CA PHE A 232 -30.35 -47.18 -36.02
C PHE A 232 -29.89 -48.35 -36.87
N PHE A 233 -29.87 -49.52 -36.23
CA PHE A 233 -29.51 -50.78 -36.85
C PHE A 233 -30.60 -51.81 -36.58
N ILE A 234 -30.91 -52.64 -37.58
CA ILE A 234 -31.72 -53.85 -37.45
C ILE A 234 -30.90 -55.05 -37.90
N ASN A 235 -30.76 -56.07 -37.04
CA ASN A 235 -30.00 -57.29 -37.32
C ASN A 235 -28.60 -57.01 -37.91
N GLY A 236 -27.95 -55.93 -37.47
CA GLY A 236 -26.63 -55.50 -37.94
C GLY A 236 -26.61 -54.64 -39.22
N MET A 237 -27.76 -54.36 -39.83
CA MET A 237 -27.90 -53.48 -41.00
C MET A 237 -28.39 -52.09 -40.60
N ILE A 238 -27.88 -51.04 -41.21
CA ILE A 238 -28.36 -49.66 -40.99
C ILE A 238 -29.79 -49.52 -41.48
N MET A 239 -30.65 -48.88 -40.67
CA MET A 239 -31.99 -48.48 -41.08
C MET A 239 -32.00 -47.06 -41.67
N GLU A 240 -32.81 -46.86 -42.70
CA GLU A 240 -32.95 -45.57 -43.41
C GLU A 240 -33.88 -44.61 -42.66
N PHE A 241 -33.53 -43.33 -42.60
CA PHE A 241 -34.24 -42.33 -41.80
C PHE A 241 -35.65 -41.98 -42.31
N ASP A 242 -35.91 -42.10 -43.61
CA ASP A 242 -37.16 -41.63 -44.23
C ASP A 242 -38.41 -42.39 -43.76
N ALA A 243 -38.23 -43.59 -43.18
CA ALA A 243 -39.30 -44.41 -42.62
C ALA A 243 -39.31 -44.44 -41.08
N LEU A 244 -38.48 -43.61 -40.42
CA LEU A 244 -38.27 -43.66 -38.97
C LEU A 244 -38.72 -42.37 -38.30
N THR A 245 -39.32 -42.51 -37.12
CA THR A 245 -39.57 -41.41 -36.21
C THR A 245 -39.19 -41.83 -34.80
N ILE A 246 -38.77 -40.87 -33.98
CA ILE A 246 -38.41 -41.14 -32.59
C ILE A 246 -39.33 -40.39 -31.64
N GLN A 247 -39.57 -40.97 -30.48
CA GLN A 247 -40.33 -40.35 -29.42
C GLN A 247 -39.71 -40.68 -28.07
N GLN A 248 -39.62 -39.68 -27.18
CA GLN A 248 -39.41 -39.93 -25.76
C GLN A 248 -40.78 -40.02 -25.10
N ASN A 249 -41.16 -41.19 -24.61
CA ASN A 249 -42.45 -41.37 -23.96
C ASN A 249 -42.44 -40.81 -22.52
N PRO A 250 -43.61 -40.54 -21.91
CA PRO A 250 -43.69 -40.02 -20.54
C PRO A 250 -43.14 -40.96 -19.45
N ALA A 251 -42.91 -42.24 -19.77
CA ALA A 251 -42.31 -43.23 -18.88
C ALA A 251 -40.77 -43.23 -18.94
N ASN A 252 -40.16 -42.26 -19.64
CA ASN A 252 -38.72 -42.16 -19.89
C ASN A 252 -38.13 -43.29 -20.75
N GLU A 253 -38.97 -43.95 -21.55
CA GLU A 253 -38.52 -44.88 -22.58
C GLU A 253 -38.40 -44.15 -23.91
N PHE A 254 -37.36 -44.50 -24.65
CA PHE A 254 -37.13 -44.04 -26.00
C PHE A 254 -37.79 -45.02 -26.95
N GLU A 255 -38.60 -44.52 -27.87
CA GLU A 255 -39.35 -45.31 -28.84
C GLU A 255 -38.88 -44.95 -30.25
N LEU A 256 -38.54 -45.97 -31.02
CA LEU A 256 -38.35 -45.88 -32.46
C LEU A 256 -39.61 -46.40 -33.12
N HIS A 257 -40.33 -45.53 -33.81
CA HIS A 257 -41.49 -45.90 -34.61
C HIS A 257 -41.10 -46.01 -36.07
N ILE A 258 -41.51 -47.12 -36.68
CA ILE A 258 -41.19 -47.48 -38.05
C ILE A 258 -42.46 -47.46 -38.87
N ASN A 259 -42.44 -46.72 -39.98
CA ASN A 259 -43.48 -46.79 -40.99
C ASN A 259 -43.28 -48.05 -41.84
N THR A 260 -43.96 -49.14 -41.46
CA THR A 260 -43.83 -50.44 -42.11
C THR A 260 -44.31 -50.46 -43.55
N ASP A 261 -45.20 -49.53 -43.96
CA ASP A 261 -45.62 -49.37 -45.36
C ASP A 261 -44.51 -48.77 -46.24
N SER A 262 -43.72 -47.86 -45.67
CA SER A 262 -42.56 -47.24 -46.35
C SER A 262 -41.35 -48.18 -46.37
N LEU A 263 -41.10 -48.89 -45.26
CA LEU A 263 -39.98 -49.82 -45.12
C LEU A 263 -40.23 -51.17 -45.84
N GLY A 264 -41.49 -51.51 -46.09
CA GLY A 264 -41.90 -52.70 -46.86
C GLY A 264 -41.86 -54.02 -46.08
N TYR A 265 -41.61 -54.00 -44.77
CA TYR A 265 -41.71 -55.17 -43.89
C TYR A 265 -42.08 -54.75 -42.45
N ASN A 266 -42.66 -55.70 -41.71
CA ASN A 266 -42.97 -55.52 -40.29
C ASN A 266 -41.83 -56.04 -39.44
N LEU A 267 -41.55 -55.35 -38.34
CA LEU A 267 -40.64 -55.85 -37.32
C LEU A 267 -41.19 -57.11 -36.66
N GLN A 268 -40.28 -57.98 -36.27
CA GLN A 268 -40.56 -59.21 -35.56
C GLN A 268 -39.98 -59.15 -34.15
N SER A 269 -40.60 -59.86 -33.20
CA SER A 269 -40.15 -59.84 -31.80
C SER A 269 -38.75 -60.44 -31.59
N ASP A 270 -38.26 -61.21 -32.56
CA ASP A 270 -36.93 -61.82 -32.60
C ASP A 270 -35.88 -60.98 -33.35
N ASP A 271 -36.27 -59.83 -33.92
CA ASP A 271 -35.32 -58.87 -34.49
C ASP A 271 -34.42 -58.28 -33.39
N GLU A 272 -33.22 -57.86 -33.76
CA GLU A 272 -32.33 -57.06 -32.92
C GLU A 272 -32.31 -55.62 -33.44
N ILE A 273 -32.77 -54.69 -32.62
CA ILE A 273 -32.68 -53.27 -32.94
C ILE A 273 -31.73 -52.58 -31.98
N VAL A 274 -30.74 -51.88 -32.54
CA VAL A 274 -29.75 -51.09 -31.80
C VAL A 274 -29.83 -49.63 -32.23
N ALA A 275 -29.98 -48.74 -31.26
CA ALA A 275 -29.86 -47.30 -31.44
C ALA A 275 -28.50 -46.85 -30.92
N TRP A 276 -27.71 -46.15 -31.73
CA TRP A 276 -26.44 -45.55 -31.33
C TRP A 276 -26.52 -44.04 -31.49
N GLY A 277 -26.46 -43.29 -30.40
CA GLY A 277 -26.63 -41.85 -30.47
C GLY A 277 -26.72 -41.15 -29.13
N LYS A 278 -27.35 -39.98 -29.13
CA LYS A 278 -27.44 -39.07 -27.98
C LYS A 278 -28.37 -39.60 -26.87
N PHE A 279 -27.88 -40.53 -26.06
CA PHE A 279 -28.52 -40.97 -24.80
C PHE A 279 -27.86 -40.36 -23.56
N ASN A 280 -28.56 -40.33 -22.44
CA ASN A 280 -28.04 -39.80 -21.17
C ASN A 280 -27.00 -40.72 -20.48
N SER A 281 -27.07 -42.03 -20.73
CA SER A 281 -26.17 -43.07 -20.22
C SER A 281 -26.21 -44.28 -21.13
#